data_AF-A0A0G1NKB2-F1
#
_entry.id   AF-A0A0G1NKB2-F1
#
_cell.length_a   1.000
_cell.length_b   1.000
_cell.length_c   1.000
_cell.angle_alpha   90.00
_cell.angle_beta   90.00
_cell.angle_gamma   90.00
#
_symmetry.space_group_name_H-M   'P 1'
#
loop_
_entity.id
_entity.type
_entity.pdbx_description
1 polymer ?
#
loop_
_entity_poly.entity_id
_entity_poly.type
_entity_poly.pdbx_seq_one_letter_code
_entity_poly.pdbx_strand_id
1 'polypeptide(L)'
;MKRGLVIIGLGLLGIGGIWLVGKKQPAPAEPQEQIEQSVLGTTQEQLYFTVNVPARFTQPLTAPNVIYSLTGGSGIRVSEGQSPTLTNTGVLSLQGQTGALTLTAGSGMTLSGLTLTNSDTGSGQNIFKTIAVSGQTSLSTDTNADTLTLAGSGGITLTTDPDSDKITITSAAVDYTLSGFTDSGTSVYLTTTTDNLGVGTLTPTYKLDVAGTGHYTGALTLDSTLGVTGTTTLDGTLALNGNITLGNAVTDTVTFTGRIADGTNLLPDTDLGSDLGSAALRFDNLMVANIYSNDSLTFSGQTTFSYAPTASTFAQASVIINPTTAVANGQLLGLAINGYEKAVVDEDGDIILGYSGVASVPVTAYPLTIYGHWDIREWLRYRSRPTL
;
A
#
# COMPACT_ATOMS: atom_id res chain seq x y z
N MET A 1 -83.22 56.21 129.53
CA MET A 1 -84.67 56.10 129.82
C MET A 1 -85.34 55.26 128.74
N LYS A 2 -86.41 54.50 129.07
CA LYS A 2 -87.51 53.99 128.19
C LYS A 2 -87.09 53.22 126.90
N ARG A 3 -87.49 51.94 126.75
CA ARG A 3 -88.68 51.46 125.99
C ARG A 3 -88.71 52.01 124.55
N GLY A 4 -88.67 51.18 123.51
CA GLY A 4 -89.81 50.37 123.03
C GLY A 4 -90.43 51.04 121.78
N LEU A 5 -91.35 50.47 120.99
CA LEU A 5 -92.10 49.22 121.10
C LEU A 5 -92.81 48.91 119.74
N VAL A 6 -92.68 47.68 119.21
CA VAL A 6 -93.67 46.88 118.42
C VAL A 6 -94.40 47.46 117.18
N ILE A 7 -94.51 46.65 116.10
CA ILE A 7 -95.74 46.34 115.31
C ILE A 7 -95.40 45.39 114.11
N ILE A 8 -96.28 44.53 113.56
CA ILE A 8 -97.09 43.45 114.18
C ILE A 8 -97.58 42.43 113.12
N GLY A 9 -97.67 41.13 113.48
CA GLY A 9 -98.56 40.13 112.84
C GLY A 9 -98.08 39.34 111.60
N LEU A 10 -98.75 38.25 111.19
CA LEU A 10 -99.75 37.39 111.87
C LEU A 10 -99.99 36.04 111.13
N GLY A 11 -100.50 35.00 111.81
CA GLY A 11 -100.98 33.70 111.25
C GLY A 11 -100.36 32.48 111.96
N LEU A 12 -101.01 31.71 112.85
CA LEU A 12 -102.19 30.81 112.76
C LEU A 12 -101.99 29.56 111.88
N LEU A 13 -102.46 28.34 112.20
CA LEU A 13 -102.86 27.65 113.47
C LEU A 13 -103.09 26.14 113.15
N GLY A 14 -102.82 25.15 114.03
CA GLY A 14 -102.76 23.72 113.58
C GLY A 14 -102.92 22.53 114.55
N ILE A 15 -103.66 22.66 115.66
CA ILE A 15 -104.40 21.63 116.45
C ILE A 15 -103.95 20.12 116.49
N GLY A 16 -103.65 19.60 117.70
CA GLY A 16 -103.95 18.22 118.15
C GLY A 16 -102.89 17.10 117.93
N GLY A 17 -102.75 16.09 118.81
CA GLY A 17 -103.34 15.92 120.15
C GLY A 17 -102.95 14.61 120.91
N ILE A 18 -102.58 14.76 122.18
CA ILE A 18 -102.80 13.89 123.37
C ILE A 18 -102.68 12.35 123.25
N TRP A 19 -101.78 11.75 124.06
CA TRP A 19 -102.12 10.64 124.98
C TRP A 19 -101.23 10.68 126.25
N LEU A 20 -101.64 9.99 127.33
CA LEU A 20 -101.20 10.33 128.69
C LEU A 20 -101.03 9.12 129.66
N VAL A 21 -100.12 9.30 130.63
CA VAL A 21 -99.98 8.61 131.95
C VAL A 21 -99.10 7.34 132.07
N GLY A 22 -98.10 7.42 132.95
CA GLY A 22 -97.43 6.32 133.67
C GLY A 22 -96.45 6.88 134.73
N LYS A 23 -96.55 6.50 136.02
CA LYS A 23 -95.81 7.14 137.14
C LYS A 23 -94.82 6.21 137.88
N LYS A 24 -93.64 6.72 138.27
CA LYS A 24 -92.87 6.39 139.50
C LYS A 24 -91.74 7.41 139.78
N GLN A 25 -91.09 7.31 140.95
CA GLN A 25 -90.16 8.29 141.61
C GLN A 25 -89.28 7.52 142.66
N PRO A 26 -88.06 7.93 143.15
CA PRO A 26 -87.17 9.10 142.93
C PRO A 26 -85.86 8.72 142.13
N ALA A 27 -84.56 9.06 142.34
CA ALA A 27 -83.73 9.75 143.37
C ALA A 27 -82.31 10.22 142.85
N PRO A 28 -81.49 11.02 143.59
CA PRO A 28 -80.20 11.62 143.11
C PRO A 28 -78.88 11.19 143.82
N ALA A 29 -77.69 11.45 143.21
CA ALA A 29 -76.31 11.22 143.76
C ALA A 29 -75.16 12.05 143.05
N GLU A 30 -73.87 11.83 143.41
CA GLU A 30 -72.66 12.74 143.40
C GLU A 30 -71.58 12.62 142.24
N PRO A 31 -70.43 13.39 142.21
CA PRO A 31 -69.52 13.60 141.03
C PRO A 31 -67.94 13.39 141.17
N GLN A 32 -67.16 13.29 140.05
CA GLN A 32 -65.67 13.54 139.80
C GLN A 32 -65.37 13.65 138.24
N GLU A 33 -64.19 13.84 137.55
CA GLU A 33 -62.72 14.12 137.79
C GLU A 33 -61.99 14.77 136.52
N GLN A 34 -60.64 14.65 136.29
CA GLN A 34 -59.80 15.35 135.24
C GLN A 34 -58.68 14.49 134.55
N ILE A 35 -58.29 14.77 133.27
CA ILE A 35 -57.03 14.30 132.58
C ILE A 35 -56.46 15.35 131.56
N GLU A 36 -55.13 15.40 131.32
CA GLU A 36 -54.42 16.13 130.22
C GLU A 36 -53.57 15.21 129.30
N GLN A 37 -53.01 15.71 128.18
CA GLN A 37 -52.10 14.99 127.26
C GLN A 37 -50.88 15.82 126.82
N SER A 38 -49.74 15.19 126.55
CA SER A 38 -48.48 15.87 126.17
C SER A 38 -47.57 15.07 125.23
N VAL A 39 -47.07 15.74 124.18
CA VAL A 39 -45.96 15.40 123.26
C VAL A 39 -45.63 16.67 122.45
N LEU A 40 -44.40 17.03 122.08
CA LEU A 40 -43.04 16.62 122.51
C LEU A 40 -42.04 17.71 122.04
N GLY A 41 -40.75 17.60 122.40
CA GLY A 41 -39.66 18.25 121.63
C GLY A 41 -39.42 19.75 121.83
N THR A 42 -39.66 20.30 123.03
CA THR A 42 -39.63 21.75 123.30
C THR A 42 -38.29 22.33 123.80
N THR A 43 -37.20 21.57 123.81
CA THR A 43 -35.88 22.01 124.30
C THR A 43 -34.76 21.83 123.26
N GLN A 44 -33.84 22.80 123.21
CA GLN A 44 -32.74 22.83 122.26
C GLN A 44 -31.66 21.76 122.54
N GLU A 45 -31.76 20.63 121.85
CA GLU A 45 -30.62 20.11 121.09
C GLU A 45 -31.08 19.86 119.64
N GLN A 46 -30.16 19.59 118.73
CA GLN A 46 -30.45 19.45 117.31
C GLN A 46 -31.31 18.19 117.07
N LEU A 47 -32.62 18.36 116.90
CA LEU A 47 -33.59 17.27 116.82
C LEU A 47 -33.46 16.48 115.51
N TYR A 48 -32.53 15.53 115.51
CA TYR A 48 -32.41 14.48 114.49
C TYR A 48 -33.61 13.54 114.57
N PHE A 49 -34.71 13.91 113.92
CA PHE A 49 -35.86 13.03 113.74
C PHE A 49 -35.53 11.96 112.68
N THR A 50 -34.72 10.98 113.07
CA THR A 50 -34.22 9.91 112.21
C THR A 50 -35.33 8.90 111.91
N VAL A 51 -36.17 9.23 110.95
CA VAL A 51 -37.26 8.38 110.46
C VAL A 51 -36.68 7.18 109.70
N ASN A 52 -36.39 6.10 110.42
CA ASN A 52 -35.98 4.81 109.86
C ASN A 52 -37.17 3.99 109.30
N VAL A 53 -38.21 4.70 108.86
CA VAL A 53 -39.43 4.21 108.18
C VAL A 53 -39.85 5.27 107.16
N PRO A 54 -40.52 4.93 106.04
CA PRO A 54 -40.84 5.88 104.99
C PRO A 54 -41.65 7.10 105.46
N ALA A 55 -41.00 8.26 105.54
CA ALA A 55 -41.59 9.50 106.01
C ALA A 55 -42.47 10.14 104.93
N ARG A 56 -43.79 10.16 105.14
CA ARG A 56 -44.74 10.86 104.26
C ARG A 56 -44.99 12.28 104.77
N PHE A 57 -44.29 13.26 104.20
CA PHE A 57 -44.59 14.67 104.43
C PHE A 57 -46.01 14.99 103.94
N THR A 58 -46.83 15.59 104.82
CA THR A 58 -48.24 15.94 104.55
C THR A 58 -48.41 17.32 103.92
N GLN A 59 -47.32 18.08 103.81
CA GLN A 59 -47.18 19.30 103.02
C GLN A 59 -45.88 19.23 102.19
N PRO A 60 -45.70 20.03 101.14
CA PRO A 60 -44.46 20.04 100.36
C PRO A 60 -43.23 20.32 101.23
N LEU A 61 -42.25 19.42 101.19
CA LEU A 61 -40.97 19.59 101.87
C LEU A 61 -40.28 20.84 101.32
N THR A 62 -40.27 21.94 102.06
CA THR A 62 -39.63 23.19 101.64
C THR A 62 -38.31 23.35 102.39
N ALA A 63 -37.20 23.03 101.72
CA ALA A 63 -35.86 23.11 102.28
C ALA A 63 -34.89 23.75 101.26
N PRO A 64 -33.98 24.65 101.69
CA PRO A 64 -33.10 25.39 100.78
C PRO A 64 -32.05 24.53 100.07
N ASN A 65 -31.85 23.29 100.52
CA ASN A 65 -30.90 22.31 100.01
C ASN A 65 -31.55 21.12 99.27
N VAL A 66 -32.83 21.23 98.87
CA VAL A 66 -33.55 20.22 98.10
C VAL A 66 -33.92 20.77 96.71
N ILE A 67 -33.65 19.99 95.67
CA ILE A 67 -34.01 20.32 94.27
C ILE A 67 -35.38 19.72 93.95
N TYR A 68 -36.31 20.58 93.50
CA TYR A 68 -37.71 20.19 93.25
C TYR A 68 -37.95 19.63 91.85
N SER A 69 -37.25 20.18 90.85
CA SER A 69 -37.32 19.75 89.45
C SER A 69 -36.11 20.29 88.67
N LEU A 70 -35.81 19.64 87.54
CA LEU A 70 -34.81 20.08 86.56
C LEU A 70 -35.39 19.84 85.16
N THR A 71 -35.38 20.88 84.33
CA THR A 71 -35.91 20.85 82.95
C THR A 71 -34.79 21.13 81.96
N GLY A 72 -34.62 20.26 80.96
CA GLY A 72 -33.62 20.43 79.92
C GLY A 72 -34.00 21.49 78.89
N GLY A 73 -33.03 22.31 78.48
CA GLY A 73 -33.14 23.16 77.28
C GLY A 73 -32.89 22.36 76.00
N SER A 74 -33.03 23.00 74.83
CA SER A 74 -32.70 22.35 73.56
C SER A 74 -31.24 21.86 73.56
N GLY A 75 -31.03 20.60 73.16
CA GLY A 75 -29.73 19.94 73.20
C GLY A 75 -29.30 19.42 74.58
N ILE A 76 -30.06 19.61 75.66
CA ILE A 76 -29.76 19.07 76.99
C ILE A 76 -30.86 18.11 77.43
N ARG A 77 -30.52 16.83 77.62
CA ARG A 77 -31.39 15.85 78.27
C ARG A 77 -31.13 15.80 79.77
N VAL A 78 -32.19 15.78 80.56
CA VAL A 78 -32.19 15.46 81.99
C VAL A 78 -32.77 14.06 82.16
N SER A 79 -32.19 13.21 83.01
CA SER A 79 -32.79 11.90 83.34
C SER A 79 -33.85 12.01 84.43
N GLU A 80 -34.81 11.08 84.43
CA GLU A 80 -35.79 10.94 85.51
C GLU A 80 -35.17 10.38 86.80
N GLY A 81 -35.93 10.43 87.90
CA GLY A 81 -35.55 9.89 89.21
C GLY A 81 -34.91 10.91 90.16
N GLN A 82 -34.59 10.46 91.37
CA GLN A 82 -34.06 11.30 92.47
C GLN A 82 -32.55 11.58 92.39
N SER A 83 -31.90 11.23 91.27
CA SER A 83 -30.49 11.56 90.98
C SER A 83 -30.34 11.88 89.49
N PRO A 84 -30.92 13.01 89.03
CA PRO A 84 -31.00 13.34 87.62
C PRO A 84 -29.61 13.66 87.04
N THR A 85 -29.25 12.95 85.97
CA THR A 85 -28.04 13.23 85.17
C THR A 85 -28.41 14.20 84.05
N LEU A 86 -27.59 15.24 83.83
CA LEU A 86 -27.71 16.13 82.68
C LEU A 86 -26.69 15.74 81.61
N THR A 87 -27.09 15.74 80.33
CA THR A 87 -26.24 15.29 79.22
C THR A 87 -26.51 16.11 77.96
N ASN A 88 -25.46 16.57 77.28
CA ASN A 88 -25.57 17.16 75.95
C ASN A 88 -25.95 16.08 74.93
N THR A 89 -26.99 16.33 74.14
CA THR A 89 -27.46 15.47 73.04
C THR A 89 -27.29 16.11 71.66
N GLY A 90 -26.69 17.30 71.59
CA GLY A 90 -26.24 17.93 70.36
C GLY A 90 -24.77 17.62 70.05
N VAL A 91 -24.19 18.36 69.10
CA VAL A 91 -22.74 18.31 68.82
C VAL A 91 -21.98 18.84 70.04
N LEU A 92 -20.98 18.08 70.52
CA LEU A 92 -20.15 18.50 71.65
C LEU A 92 -19.08 19.51 71.23
N SER A 93 -18.41 19.26 70.11
CA SER A 93 -17.59 20.24 69.37
C SER A 93 -17.38 19.75 67.93
N LEU A 94 -16.93 20.64 67.04
CA LEU A 94 -16.26 20.25 65.80
C LEU A 94 -14.86 20.86 65.82
N GLN A 95 -13.81 20.03 65.76
CA GLN A 95 -12.41 20.45 65.92
C GLN A 95 -12.16 21.35 67.16
N GLY A 96 -12.88 21.11 68.26
CA GLY A 96 -12.78 21.89 69.51
C GLY A 96 -13.66 23.14 69.58
N GLN A 97 -14.22 23.62 68.48
CA GLN A 97 -15.17 24.74 68.48
C GLN A 97 -16.54 24.32 69.03
N THR A 98 -17.13 25.15 69.89
CA THR A 98 -18.41 24.89 70.57
C THR A 98 -19.43 26.02 70.36
N GLY A 99 -20.70 25.77 70.65
CA GLY A 99 -21.80 26.72 70.45
C GLY A 99 -22.46 26.60 69.07
N ALA A 100 -22.88 27.74 68.50
CA ALA A 100 -23.47 27.79 67.16
C ALA A 100 -22.36 27.89 66.10
N LEU A 101 -22.13 26.80 65.36
CA LEU A 101 -21.09 26.72 64.34
C LEU A 101 -21.70 26.94 62.94
N THR A 102 -21.22 27.97 62.23
CA THR A 102 -21.45 28.16 60.80
C THR A 102 -20.26 27.63 60.01
N LEU A 103 -20.51 26.76 59.02
CA LEU A 103 -19.49 26.30 58.09
C LEU A 103 -19.60 27.09 56.78
N THR A 104 -18.48 27.66 56.34
CA THR A 104 -18.36 28.37 55.05
C THR A 104 -17.45 27.56 54.13
N ALA A 105 -17.86 27.36 52.88
CA ALA A 105 -17.05 26.65 51.91
C ALA A 105 -15.92 27.55 51.39
N GLY A 106 -14.70 27.00 51.27
CA GLY A 106 -13.61 27.63 50.54
C GLY A 106 -13.76 27.46 49.02
N SER A 107 -12.98 28.22 48.25
CA SER A 107 -12.89 28.04 46.79
C SER A 107 -12.57 26.58 46.43
N GLY A 108 -13.26 26.05 45.41
CA GLY A 108 -13.13 24.64 45.02
C GLY A 108 -13.87 23.64 45.93
N MET A 109 -14.57 24.10 46.98
CA MET A 109 -15.39 23.24 47.83
C MET A 109 -16.85 23.66 47.82
N THR A 110 -17.74 22.71 48.06
CA THR A 110 -19.16 22.95 48.36
C THR A 110 -19.59 22.22 49.63
N LEU A 111 -20.55 22.82 50.34
CA LEU A 111 -21.16 22.28 51.56
C LEU A 111 -22.64 21.99 51.30
N SER A 112 -23.09 20.79 51.63
CA SER A 112 -24.51 20.41 51.57
C SER A 112 -24.87 19.58 52.80
N GLY A 113 -25.53 20.21 53.77
CA GLY A 113 -25.79 19.62 55.09
C GLY A 113 -24.48 19.27 55.79
N LEU A 114 -24.26 17.97 56.02
CA LEU A 114 -23.02 17.43 56.61
C LEU A 114 -22.00 16.93 55.57
N THR A 115 -22.28 17.09 54.27
CA THR A 115 -21.41 16.62 53.18
C THR A 115 -20.51 17.75 52.70
N LEU A 116 -19.20 17.51 52.69
CA LEU A 116 -18.21 18.32 51.97
C LEU A 116 -17.92 17.65 50.62
N THR A 117 -17.99 18.41 49.55
CA THR A 117 -17.70 17.94 48.18
C THR A 117 -16.66 18.85 47.55
N ASN A 118 -15.59 18.27 46.97
CA ASN A 118 -14.70 19.01 46.07
C ASN A 118 -15.50 19.37 44.80
N SER A 119 -15.67 20.66 44.55
CA SER A 119 -16.38 21.19 43.38
C SER A 119 -15.46 21.57 42.22
N ASP A 120 -14.13 21.53 42.41
CA ASP A 120 -13.17 21.52 41.30
C ASP A 120 -12.51 20.14 41.20
N THR A 121 -13.18 19.25 40.47
CA THR A 121 -12.60 17.98 40.03
C THR A 121 -11.86 18.13 38.69
N GLY A 122 -11.74 19.33 38.12
CA GLY A 122 -11.25 19.57 36.76
C GLY A 122 -9.76 19.92 36.69
N SER A 123 -9.26 20.78 37.58
CA SER A 123 -7.84 21.18 37.62
C SER A 123 -6.86 20.08 38.07
N GLY A 124 -7.37 18.90 38.43
CA GLY A 124 -6.60 17.76 38.90
C GLY A 124 -7.04 16.40 38.34
N GLN A 125 -7.79 16.35 37.23
CA GLN A 125 -8.19 15.09 36.59
C GLN A 125 -7.57 14.88 35.22
N ASN A 126 -6.98 13.71 35.04
CA ASN A 126 -6.62 13.18 33.74
C ASN A 126 -7.88 12.73 33.00
N ILE A 127 -8.34 13.56 32.06
CA ILE A 127 -9.57 13.38 31.28
C ILE A 127 -9.59 12.09 30.43
N PHE A 128 -8.44 11.42 30.28
CA PHE A 128 -8.35 10.03 29.84
C PHE A 128 -7.43 9.25 30.79
N LYS A 129 -7.94 8.16 31.40
CA LYS A 129 -7.14 7.31 32.29
C LYS A 129 -6.00 6.58 31.55
N THR A 130 -6.24 6.18 30.31
CA THR A 130 -5.30 5.41 29.49
C THR A 130 -5.62 5.59 28.01
N ILE A 131 -4.62 5.86 27.19
CA ILE A 131 -4.70 5.80 25.72
C ILE A 131 -3.96 4.54 25.27
N ALA A 132 -4.69 3.57 24.74
CA ALA A 132 -4.18 2.27 24.34
C ALA A 132 -4.12 2.13 22.81
N VAL A 133 -3.00 1.60 22.32
CA VAL A 133 -2.82 1.20 20.91
C VAL A 133 -2.43 -0.27 20.91
N SER A 134 -3.10 -1.09 20.09
CA SER A 134 -2.86 -2.54 20.05
C SER A 134 -1.40 -2.84 19.68
N GLY A 135 -0.74 -3.70 20.47
CA GLY A 135 0.68 -4.04 20.33
C GLY A 135 1.66 -3.10 21.03
N GLN A 136 1.23 -1.91 21.47
CA GLN A 136 2.08 -0.92 22.14
C GLN A 136 1.82 -0.87 23.66
N THR A 137 2.82 -0.45 24.43
CA THR A 137 2.59 0.02 25.80
C THR A 137 1.59 1.18 25.77
N SER A 138 0.53 1.09 26.56
CA SER A 138 -0.48 2.15 26.62
C SER A 138 0.03 3.35 27.41
N LEU A 139 -0.28 4.56 26.96
CA LEU A 139 -0.01 5.78 27.72
C LEU A 139 -1.04 5.86 28.85
N SER A 140 -0.60 5.55 30.07
CA SER A 140 -1.34 5.88 31.30
C SER A 140 -0.80 7.18 31.84
N THR A 141 -1.68 8.06 32.30
CA THR A 141 -1.30 9.21 33.12
C THR A 141 -1.12 8.77 34.57
N ASP A 142 -0.06 9.21 35.26
CA ASP A 142 0.20 8.90 36.68
C ASP A 142 0.11 10.11 37.63
N THR A 143 0.39 11.33 37.17
CA THR A 143 0.11 12.59 37.92
C THR A 143 -0.90 13.48 37.19
N ASN A 144 -1.29 14.59 37.81
CA ASN A 144 -2.07 15.65 37.17
C ASN A 144 -1.21 16.71 36.44
N ALA A 145 0.11 16.51 36.36
CA ALA A 145 1.04 17.33 35.57
C ALA A 145 1.41 16.69 34.22
N ASP A 146 0.92 15.47 33.97
CA ASP A 146 1.20 14.68 32.78
C ASP A 146 0.72 15.36 31.50
N THR A 147 1.55 15.35 30.46
CA THR A 147 1.23 15.97 29.16
C THR A 147 1.24 14.92 28.05
N LEU A 148 0.09 14.70 27.42
CA LEU A 148 -0.03 13.94 26.18
C LEU A 148 0.76 14.66 25.07
N THR A 149 1.94 14.14 24.74
CA THR A 149 2.77 14.64 23.64
C THR A 149 2.55 13.78 22.40
N LEU A 150 2.10 14.38 21.31
CA LEU A 150 2.02 13.75 19.99
C LEU A 150 3.22 14.21 19.16
N ALA A 151 3.96 13.25 18.57
CA ALA A 151 5.15 13.53 17.77
C ALA A 151 4.98 13.01 16.33
N GLY A 152 5.22 13.88 15.34
CA GLY A 152 5.24 13.52 13.93
C GLY A 152 6.51 12.74 13.57
N SER A 153 6.38 11.68 12.78
CA SER A 153 7.49 10.86 12.28
C SER A 153 7.06 10.07 11.03
N GLY A 154 8.02 9.51 10.27
CA GLY A 154 7.70 8.65 9.12
C GLY A 154 6.83 9.32 8.05
N GLY A 155 7.08 10.60 7.77
CA GLY A 155 6.26 11.40 6.85
C GLY A 155 4.96 11.95 7.45
N ILE A 156 4.61 11.67 8.71
CA ILE A 156 3.44 12.27 9.36
C ILE A 156 3.78 13.63 9.96
N THR A 157 3.04 14.66 9.51
CA THR A 157 3.01 16.01 10.06
C THR A 157 1.86 16.12 11.06
N LEU A 158 2.12 16.83 12.17
CA LEU A 158 1.11 17.18 13.17
C LEU A 158 1.06 18.70 13.28
N THR A 159 -0.13 19.29 13.29
CA THR A 159 -0.34 20.70 13.62
C THR A 159 -1.49 20.88 14.61
N THR A 160 -1.40 21.90 15.44
CA THR A 160 -2.45 22.31 16.36
C THR A 160 -3.05 23.65 15.93
N ASP A 161 -4.36 23.77 16.04
CA ASP A 161 -5.09 25.03 15.89
C ASP A 161 -5.87 25.25 17.20
N PRO A 162 -5.36 26.12 18.11
CA PRO A 162 -6.00 26.40 19.39
C PRO A 162 -7.18 27.37 19.28
N ASP A 163 -7.34 28.07 18.16
CA ASP A 163 -8.47 28.99 17.94
C ASP A 163 -9.72 28.24 17.46
N SER A 164 -9.59 26.98 17.04
CA SER A 164 -10.71 26.12 16.65
C SER A 164 -10.68 24.68 17.20
N ASP A 165 -9.95 24.46 18.30
CA ASP A 165 -9.84 23.21 19.07
C ASP A 165 -9.45 21.96 18.25
N LYS A 166 -8.49 22.09 17.33
CA LYS A 166 -8.08 20.99 16.43
C LYS A 166 -6.64 20.52 16.62
N ILE A 167 -6.47 19.21 16.51
CA ILE A 167 -5.22 18.56 16.12
C ILE A 167 -5.42 18.03 14.71
N THR A 168 -4.59 18.46 13.77
CA THR A 168 -4.57 17.95 12.39
C THR A 168 -3.43 16.95 12.24
N ILE A 169 -3.75 15.77 11.72
CA ILE A 169 -2.79 14.70 11.40
C ILE A 169 -2.81 14.52 9.89
N THR A 170 -1.70 14.78 9.22
CA THR A 170 -1.55 14.59 7.77
C THR A 170 -0.28 13.84 7.45
N SER A 171 -0.32 12.97 6.45
CA SER A 171 0.91 12.61 5.76
C SER A 171 1.39 13.81 4.94
N ALA A 172 2.66 14.17 5.07
CA ALA A 172 3.39 14.76 3.96
C ALA A 172 3.26 13.85 2.71
N ALA A 173 3.54 14.39 1.52
CA ALA A 173 3.26 13.71 0.26
C ALA A 173 3.78 12.26 0.25
N VAL A 174 2.95 11.34 -0.29
CA VAL A 174 3.17 9.89 -0.29
C VAL A 174 4.63 9.56 -0.59
N ASP A 175 5.30 8.88 0.34
CA ASP A 175 6.74 8.63 0.23
C ASP A 175 7.04 7.53 -0.79
N TYR A 176 7.13 7.95 -2.05
CA TYR A 176 7.44 7.08 -3.18
C TYR A 176 8.85 6.46 -3.11
N THR A 177 9.72 6.85 -2.17
CA THR A 177 11.01 6.15 -1.97
C THR A 177 10.79 4.67 -1.58
N LEU A 178 9.67 4.35 -0.92
CA LEU A 178 9.26 2.96 -0.66
C LEU A 178 8.90 2.17 -1.92
N SER A 179 8.54 2.85 -3.01
CA SER A 179 8.30 2.26 -4.34
C SER A 179 9.60 1.98 -5.10
N GLY A 180 10.72 2.60 -4.70
CA GLY A 180 11.98 2.60 -5.45
C GLY A 180 11.94 3.43 -6.75
N PHE A 181 10.84 4.13 -7.02
CA PHE A 181 10.64 4.99 -8.20
C PHE A 181 10.37 6.43 -7.81
N THR A 182 10.98 7.36 -8.55
CA THR A 182 10.73 8.80 -8.46
C THR A 182 10.11 9.29 -9.76
N ASP A 183 9.04 10.08 -9.64
CA ASP A 183 8.47 10.88 -10.72
C ASP A 183 8.94 12.34 -10.58
N SER A 184 9.51 12.89 -11.65
CA SER A 184 9.90 14.30 -11.75
C SER A 184 9.00 15.12 -12.70
N GLY A 185 7.77 14.65 -12.94
CA GLY A 185 6.73 15.30 -13.76
C GLY A 185 6.85 15.03 -15.26
N THR A 186 8.07 14.95 -15.80
CA THR A 186 8.33 14.55 -17.20
C THR A 186 8.84 13.12 -17.32
N SER A 187 9.33 12.54 -16.22
CA SER A 187 10.18 11.36 -16.22
C SER A 187 9.95 10.54 -14.97
N VAL A 188 9.72 9.24 -15.12
CA VAL A 188 9.69 8.26 -14.01
C VAL A 188 10.94 7.39 -14.11
N TYR A 189 11.69 7.28 -13.01
CA TYR A 189 12.98 6.58 -12.96
C TYR A 189 13.22 5.94 -11.59
N LEU A 190 14.17 5.00 -11.49
CA LEU A 190 14.55 4.40 -10.21
C LEU A 190 15.20 5.46 -9.30
N THR A 191 14.68 5.63 -8.08
CA THR A 191 15.16 6.61 -7.08
C THR A 191 16.65 6.43 -6.82
N THR A 192 17.10 5.18 -6.73
CA THR A 192 18.50 4.80 -6.63
C THR A 192 19.00 4.37 -8.01
N THR A 193 19.71 5.26 -8.72
CA THR A 193 20.10 5.05 -10.13
C THR A 193 21.10 3.90 -10.36
N THR A 194 21.74 3.40 -9.30
CA THR A 194 22.57 2.18 -9.34
C THR A 194 21.76 0.90 -9.47
N ASP A 195 20.47 0.92 -9.17
CA ASP A 195 19.64 -0.29 -9.06
C ASP A 195 19.12 -0.77 -10.43
N ASN A 196 18.64 -2.02 -10.48
CA ASN A 196 18.15 -2.68 -11.69
C ASN A 196 16.66 -2.99 -11.56
N LEU A 197 15.87 -2.72 -12.62
CA LEU A 197 14.44 -3.02 -12.65
C LEU A 197 14.22 -4.47 -13.12
N GLY A 198 13.86 -5.35 -12.18
CA GLY A 198 13.41 -6.71 -12.48
C GLY A 198 11.90 -6.79 -12.71
N VAL A 199 11.49 -7.37 -13.84
CA VAL A 199 10.09 -7.69 -14.14
C VAL A 199 9.95 -9.21 -14.23
N GLY A 200 9.21 -9.80 -13.28
CA GLY A 200 9.10 -11.26 -13.14
C GLY A 200 10.34 -11.94 -12.55
N THR A 201 11.39 -11.19 -12.20
CA THR A 201 12.62 -11.70 -11.58
C THR A 201 12.98 -10.92 -10.30
N LEU A 202 13.57 -11.62 -9.32
CA LEU A 202 14.13 -11.02 -8.10
C LEU A 202 15.65 -10.79 -8.20
N THR A 203 16.29 -11.22 -9.29
CA THR A 203 17.74 -11.12 -9.50
C THR A 203 18.06 -10.55 -10.89
N PRO A 204 17.68 -9.28 -11.15
CA PRO A 204 17.89 -8.64 -12.46
C PRO A 204 19.38 -8.36 -12.73
N THR A 205 19.88 -8.95 -13.82
CA THR A 205 21.27 -8.83 -14.28
C THR A 205 21.51 -7.60 -15.16
N TYR A 206 20.44 -7.00 -15.70
CA TYR A 206 20.47 -5.79 -16.53
C TYR A 206 19.64 -4.65 -15.91
N LYS A 207 19.87 -3.41 -16.37
CA LYS A 207 19.17 -2.19 -15.89
C LYS A 207 17.65 -2.28 -16.00
N LEU A 208 17.17 -2.96 -17.04
CA LEU A 208 15.84 -3.55 -17.14
C LEU A 208 16.05 -5.01 -17.50
N ASP A 209 15.52 -5.93 -16.70
CA ASP A 209 15.60 -7.37 -16.91
C ASP A 209 14.19 -7.97 -16.81
N VAL A 210 13.75 -8.69 -17.84
CA VAL A 210 12.37 -9.16 -17.99
C VAL A 210 12.38 -10.67 -18.15
N ALA A 211 11.95 -11.38 -17.11
CA ALA A 211 11.77 -12.84 -17.14
C ALA A 211 10.45 -13.21 -17.84
N GLY A 212 10.37 -12.90 -19.14
CA GLY A 212 9.17 -13.06 -19.96
C GLY A 212 9.28 -12.34 -21.31
N THR A 213 8.14 -12.08 -21.94
CA THR A 213 8.06 -11.40 -23.24
C THR A 213 7.77 -9.90 -23.07
N GLY A 214 8.57 -9.04 -23.70
CA GLY A 214 8.18 -7.63 -23.91
C GLY A 214 7.09 -7.53 -24.98
N HIS A 215 6.11 -6.65 -24.78
CA HIS A 215 5.03 -6.38 -25.72
C HIS A 215 4.87 -4.87 -25.94
N TYR A 216 5.14 -4.41 -27.16
CA TYR A 216 5.10 -3.00 -27.54
C TYR A 216 3.99 -2.80 -28.59
N THR A 217 3.06 -1.88 -28.34
CA THR A 217 1.95 -1.55 -29.26
C THR A 217 2.35 -0.55 -30.35
N GLY A 218 3.58 -0.05 -30.32
CA GLY A 218 4.19 0.80 -31.33
C GLY A 218 5.62 0.35 -31.65
N ALA A 219 6.35 1.14 -32.41
CA ALA A 219 7.73 0.81 -32.77
C ALA A 219 8.65 0.77 -31.54
N LEU A 220 9.53 -0.25 -31.49
CA LEU A 220 10.65 -0.31 -30.56
C LEU A 220 11.91 0.23 -31.26
N THR A 221 12.40 1.38 -30.80
CA THR A 221 13.70 1.92 -31.20
C THR A 221 14.76 1.47 -30.21
N LEU A 222 15.96 1.14 -30.70
CA LEU A 222 17.13 0.80 -29.90
C LEU A 222 18.31 1.65 -30.38
N ASP A 223 18.97 2.38 -29.48
CA ASP A 223 20.11 3.25 -29.80
C ASP A 223 21.43 2.47 -30.05
N SER A 224 21.36 1.13 -30.03
CA SER A 224 22.51 0.22 -30.14
C SER A 224 22.07 -1.16 -30.63
N THR A 225 22.97 -2.15 -30.57
CA THR A 225 22.78 -3.50 -31.11
C THR A 225 21.64 -4.26 -30.45
N LEU A 226 20.73 -4.81 -31.25
CA LEU A 226 19.81 -5.87 -30.85
C LEU A 226 20.52 -7.23 -30.88
N GLY A 227 20.70 -7.85 -29.72
CA GLY A 227 21.12 -9.25 -29.63
C GLY A 227 19.92 -10.20 -29.63
N VAL A 228 19.92 -11.21 -30.50
CA VAL A 228 18.90 -12.27 -30.53
C VAL A 228 19.58 -13.63 -30.48
N THR A 229 19.18 -14.47 -29.53
CA THR A 229 19.70 -15.85 -29.35
C THR A 229 18.77 -16.93 -29.90
N GLY A 230 17.52 -16.57 -30.19
CA GLY A 230 16.51 -17.44 -30.82
C GLY A 230 16.18 -17.01 -32.25
N THR A 231 15.05 -17.50 -32.77
CA THR A 231 14.54 -17.14 -34.11
C THR A 231 13.82 -15.78 -34.10
N THR A 232 14.19 -14.90 -35.03
CA THR A 232 13.41 -13.67 -35.31
C THR A 232 12.38 -13.94 -36.41
N THR A 233 11.11 -13.61 -36.14
CA THR A 233 10.04 -13.57 -37.16
C THR A 233 9.68 -12.11 -37.42
N LEU A 234 9.57 -11.71 -38.70
CA LEU A 234 9.00 -10.44 -39.12
C LEU A 234 7.91 -10.70 -40.16
N ASP A 235 6.66 -10.32 -39.84
CA ASP A 235 5.53 -10.45 -40.77
C ASP A 235 5.49 -9.33 -41.83
N GLY A 236 6.31 -8.30 -41.66
CA GLY A 236 6.49 -7.18 -42.59
C GLY A 236 7.90 -7.12 -43.19
N THR A 237 8.09 -6.22 -44.15
CA THR A 237 9.37 -6.05 -44.85
C THR A 237 10.51 -5.64 -43.91
N LEU A 238 11.58 -6.44 -43.88
CA LEU A 238 12.85 -6.07 -43.26
C LEU A 238 13.64 -5.14 -44.20
N ALA A 239 13.83 -3.88 -43.80
CA ALA A 239 14.66 -2.91 -44.52
C ALA A 239 16.02 -2.74 -43.80
N LEU A 240 17.12 -2.92 -44.54
CA LEU A 240 18.48 -2.85 -44.02
C LEU A 240 19.28 -1.84 -44.86
N ASN A 241 19.66 -0.72 -44.23
CA ASN A 241 20.31 0.42 -44.89
C ASN A 241 21.85 0.32 -44.92
N GLY A 242 22.41 -0.85 -44.61
CA GLY A 242 23.84 -1.12 -44.56
C GLY A 242 24.13 -2.60 -44.82
N ASN A 243 25.40 -2.98 -44.74
CA ASN A 243 25.87 -4.33 -45.11
C ASN A 243 25.16 -5.43 -44.29
N ILE A 244 24.94 -6.57 -44.94
CA ILE A 244 24.23 -7.73 -44.38
C ILE A 244 25.16 -8.95 -44.44
N THR A 245 25.50 -9.51 -43.28
CA THR A 245 26.23 -10.79 -43.19
C THR A 245 25.22 -11.91 -42.96
N LEU A 246 25.10 -12.84 -43.92
CA LEU A 246 24.18 -13.98 -43.85
C LEU A 246 24.97 -15.28 -43.70
N GLY A 247 24.94 -15.85 -42.50
CA GLY A 247 25.83 -16.95 -42.08
C GLY A 247 27.20 -16.46 -41.63
N ASN A 248 27.88 -17.27 -40.82
CA ASN A 248 29.27 -17.08 -40.40
C ASN A 248 30.15 -18.33 -40.62
N ALA A 249 29.56 -19.45 -41.07
CA ALA A 249 30.26 -20.69 -41.41
C ALA A 249 29.77 -21.28 -42.74
N VAL A 250 30.62 -22.07 -43.41
CA VAL A 250 30.29 -22.80 -44.66
C VAL A 250 29.23 -23.90 -44.48
N THR A 251 28.80 -24.15 -43.24
CA THR A 251 27.70 -25.05 -42.88
C THR A 251 26.34 -24.36 -42.86
N ASP A 252 26.30 -23.03 -42.93
CA ASP A 252 25.07 -22.27 -42.78
C ASP A 252 24.25 -22.28 -44.07
N THR A 253 22.92 -22.30 -43.92
CA THR A 253 21.99 -22.35 -45.05
C THR A 253 21.18 -21.07 -45.13
N VAL A 254 21.33 -20.33 -46.24
CA VAL A 254 20.49 -19.16 -46.56
C VAL A 254 19.38 -19.58 -47.51
N THR A 255 18.14 -19.61 -47.04
CA THR A 255 16.99 -20.08 -47.82
C THR A 255 16.33 -18.93 -48.58
N PHE A 256 16.41 -18.97 -49.91
CA PHE A 256 15.81 -17.96 -50.79
C PHE A 256 14.45 -18.42 -51.37
N THR A 257 13.37 -18.11 -50.66
CA THR A 257 11.98 -18.28 -51.17
C THR A 257 11.46 -17.05 -51.92
N GLY A 258 12.14 -15.90 -51.76
CA GLY A 258 11.78 -14.62 -52.39
C GLY A 258 12.29 -14.48 -53.83
N ARG A 259 12.20 -13.26 -54.36
CA ARG A 259 12.78 -12.86 -55.66
C ARG A 259 13.73 -11.68 -55.47
N ILE A 260 14.71 -11.57 -56.35
CA ILE A 260 15.51 -10.35 -56.53
C ILE A 260 14.60 -9.28 -57.17
N ALA A 261 14.80 -8.00 -56.82
CA ALA A 261 13.97 -6.90 -57.30
C ALA A 261 14.42 -6.40 -58.69
N ASP A 262 13.47 -5.95 -59.50
CA ASP A 262 13.75 -5.45 -60.85
C ASP A 262 14.70 -4.24 -60.80
N GLY A 263 15.72 -4.24 -61.67
CA GLY A 263 16.73 -3.18 -61.72
C GLY A 263 17.83 -3.26 -60.64
N THR A 264 17.91 -4.35 -59.87
CA THR A 264 18.99 -4.60 -58.91
C THR A 264 19.99 -5.65 -59.41
N ASN A 265 21.23 -5.59 -58.90
CA ASN A 265 22.34 -6.47 -59.29
C ASN A 265 22.88 -7.23 -58.07
N LEU A 266 23.41 -8.44 -58.28
CA LEU A 266 24.33 -9.07 -57.34
C LEU A 266 25.76 -8.73 -57.78
N LEU A 267 26.56 -8.15 -56.88
CA LEU A 267 27.93 -7.70 -57.16
C LEU A 267 28.87 -8.21 -56.06
N PRO A 268 30.10 -8.63 -56.39
CA PRO A 268 31.14 -8.88 -55.40
C PRO A 268 31.77 -7.57 -54.89
N ASP A 269 32.38 -7.58 -53.70
CA ASP A 269 33.09 -6.43 -53.12
C ASP A 269 34.30 -5.97 -53.95
N THR A 270 34.92 -6.91 -54.70
CA THR A 270 36.01 -6.64 -55.64
C THR A 270 35.82 -7.43 -56.92
N ASP A 271 36.40 -6.95 -58.03
CA ASP A 271 36.44 -7.70 -59.28
C ASP A 271 37.09 -9.09 -59.07
N LEU A 272 36.53 -10.11 -59.72
CA LEU A 272 36.83 -11.54 -59.53
C LEU A 272 36.84 -12.03 -58.06
N GLY A 273 36.20 -11.29 -57.13
CA GLY A 273 36.30 -11.52 -55.68
C GLY A 273 35.31 -12.51 -55.07
N SER A 274 34.37 -13.08 -55.83
CA SER A 274 33.39 -14.06 -55.31
C SER A 274 32.86 -15.01 -56.37
N ASP A 275 32.77 -16.29 -56.03
CA ASP A 275 32.23 -17.36 -56.89
C ASP A 275 30.71 -17.57 -56.67
N LEU A 276 30.01 -18.01 -57.71
CA LEU A 276 28.63 -18.54 -57.60
C LEU A 276 28.65 -20.05 -57.36
N GLY A 277 28.92 -20.43 -56.11
CA GLY A 277 29.02 -21.82 -55.66
C GLY A 277 30.47 -22.31 -55.57
N SER A 278 30.69 -23.61 -55.74
CA SER A 278 32.01 -24.24 -55.67
C SER A 278 32.04 -25.56 -56.46
N ALA A 279 33.20 -26.17 -56.62
CA ALA A 279 33.34 -27.49 -57.27
C ALA A 279 32.49 -28.60 -56.61
N ALA A 280 32.24 -28.52 -55.30
CA ALA A 280 31.44 -29.49 -54.55
C ALA A 280 29.95 -29.11 -54.47
N LEU A 281 29.63 -27.82 -54.35
CA LEU A 281 28.28 -27.29 -54.20
C LEU A 281 27.97 -26.33 -55.36
N ARG A 282 27.29 -26.84 -56.38
CA ARG A 282 26.96 -26.11 -57.61
C ARG A 282 25.46 -25.81 -57.68
N PHE A 283 25.10 -24.71 -58.32
CA PHE A 283 23.73 -24.51 -58.79
C PHE A 283 23.38 -25.54 -59.87
N ASP A 284 22.14 -26.02 -59.85
CA ASP A 284 21.64 -27.04 -60.79
C ASP A 284 21.45 -26.48 -62.20
N ASN A 285 20.88 -25.28 -62.32
CA ASN A 285 20.61 -24.59 -63.59
C ASN A 285 20.86 -23.07 -63.48
N LEU A 286 21.30 -22.44 -64.56
CA LEU A 286 21.42 -20.99 -64.69
C LEU A 286 20.41 -20.48 -65.74
N MET A 287 19.31 -19.88 -65.27
CA MET A 287 18.22 -19.38 -66.11
C MET A 287 18.35 -17.88 -66.35
N VAL A 288 19.12 -17.47 -67.35
CA VAL A 288 19.38 -16.06 -67.71
C VAL A 288 19.17 -15.80 -69.20
N ALA A 289 18.90 -14.55 -69.57
CA ALA A 289 18.75 -14.15 -70.98
C ALA A 289 20.11 -14.09 -71.71
N ASN A 290 21.13 -13.52 -71.06
CA ASN A 290 22.48 -13.34 -71.60
C ASN A 290 23.50 -13.76 -70.53
N ILE A 291 24.68 -14.21 -70.95
CA ILE A 291 25.87 -14.39 -70.10
C ILE A 291 26.95 -13.46 -70.66
N TYR A 292 27.51 -12.61 -69.79
CA TYR A 292 28.64 -11.73 -70.13
C TYR A 292 29.88 -12.21 -69.37
N SER A 293 30.89 -12.70 -70.08
CA SER A 293 32.25 -12.89 -69.55
C SER A 293 33.20 -12.04 -70.39
N ASN A 294 34.05 -11.26 -69.72
CA ASN A 294 35.02 -10.34 -70.35
C ASN A 294 36.45 -10.90 -70.34
N ASP A 295 36.64 -12.14 -69.89
CA ASP A 295 37.93 -12.85 -69.82
C ASP A 295 37.77 -14.24 -70.47
N SER A 296 37.49 -15.27 -69.67
CA SER A 296 37.35 -16.66 -70.13
C SER A 296 36.02 -17.28 -69.69
N LEU A 297 35.59 -18.32 -70.41
CA LEU A 297 34.45 -19.17 -70.04
C LEU A 297 34.86 -20.64 -70.18
N THR A 298 35.28 -21.23 -69.08
CA THR A 298 35.82 -22.60 -69.03
C THR A 298 34.76 -23.60 -68.60
N PHE A 299 34.65 -24.72 -69.32
CA PHE A 299 33.74 -25.83 -69.02
C PHE A 299 34.51 -27.12 -68.75
N SER A 300 34.14 -27.88 -67.70
CA SER A 300 34.69 -29.23 -67.41
C SER A 300 33.93 -30.35 -68.14
N GLY A 301 33.13 -30.02 -69.16
CA GLY A 301 32.26 -30.96 -69.86
C GLY A 301 31.71 -30.36 -71.15
N GLN A 302 30.73 -31.02 -71.76
CA GLN A 302 30.16 -30.57 -73.04
C GLN A 302 29.30 -29.31 -72.89
N THR A 303 29.62 -28.27 -73.67
CA THR A 303 28.69 -27.16 -73.98
C THR A 303 27.74 -27.60 -75.09
N THR A 304 26.43 -27.42 -74.89
CA THR A 304 25.40 -27.84 -75.85
C THR A 304 24.52 -26.65 -76.26
N PHE A 305 24.53 -26.33 -77.56
CA PHE A 305 23.74 -25.23 -78.14
C PHE A 305 22.43 -25.78 -78.71
N SER A 306 21.39 -25.84 -77.86
CA SER A 306 20.07 -26.41 -78.20
C SER A 306 19.03 -25.40 -78.68
N TYR A 307 19.37 -24.11 -78.79
CA TYR A 307 18.46 -23.09 -79.33
C TYR A 307 18.22 -23.31 -80.83
N ALA A 308 16.96 -23.54 -81.20
CA ALA A 308 16.56 -23.74 -82.59
C ALA A 308 16.42 -22.38 -83.31
N PRO A 309 17.12 -22.12 -84.44
CA PRO A 309 16.99 -20.89 -85.19
C PRO A 309 15.55 -20.65 -85.67
N THR A 310 14.94 -19.52 -85.30
CA THR A 310 13.55 -19.22 -85.68
C THR A 310 13.41 -18.60 -87.07
N ALA A 311 14.53 -18.17 -87.68
CA ALA A 311 14.61 -17.69 -89.04
C ALA A 311 15.97 -18.03 -89.66
N SER A 312 16.07 -17.99 -90.99
CA SER A 312 17.32 -18.23 -91.75
C SER A 312 18.26 -17.01 -91.78
N THR A 313 18.36 -16.26 -90.68
CA THR A 313 19.17 -15.05 -90.56
C THR A 313 20.33 -15.25 -89.59
N PHE A 314 21.45 -14.56 -89.82
CA PHE A 314 22.65 -14.63 -88.97
C PHE A 314 22.34 -14.40 -87.48
N ALA A 315 21.49 -13.41 -87.18
CA ALA A 315 21.05 -13.05 -85.83
C ALA A 315 20.10 -14.07 -85.15
N GLN A 316 19.91 -15.25 -85.75
CA GLN A 316 19.14 -16.37 -85.21
C GLN A 316 19.95 -17.68 -85.15
N ALA A 317 21.24 -17.66 -85.50
CA ALA A 317 22.08 -18.86 -85.42
C ALA A 317 22.29 -19.33 -83.96
N SER A 318 22.31 -20.64 -83.75
CA SER A 318 22.48 -21.28 -82.43
C SER A 318 23.86 -21.01 -81.79
N VAL A 319 24.84 -20.61 -82.60
CA VAL A 319 26.17 -20.15 -82.20
C VAL A 319 26.48 -18.93 -83.07
N ILE A 320 26.88 -17.83 -82.44
CA ILE A 320 27.35 -16.61 -83.12
C ILE A 320 28.70 -16.24 -82.55
N ILE A 321 29.68 -16.04 -83.44
CA ILE A 321 31.01 -15.51 -83.10
C ILE A 321 31.15 -14.23 -83.92
N ASN A 322 31.11 -13.09 -83.24
CA ASN A 322 31.04 -11.77 -83.87
C ASN A 322 31.59 -10.68 -82.92
N PRO A 323 32.91 -10.68 -82.63
CA PRO A 323 33.52 -9.61 -81.85
C PRO A 323 33.42 -8.28 -82.62
N THR A 324 33.32 -7.16 -81.91
CA THR A 324 33.27 -5.82 -82.52
C THR A 324 34.59 -5.41 -83.17
N THR A 325 35.70 -6.02 -82.75
CA THR A 325 37.05 -5.87 -83.31
C THR A 325 37.82 -7.18 -83.12
N ALA A 326 38.56 -7.61 -84.15
CA ALA A 326 39.59 -8.64 -84.04
C ALA A 326 40.99 -8.02 -84.19
N VAL A 327 42.03 -8.75 -83.80
CA VAL A 327 43.42 -8.45 -84.21
C VAL A 327 43.67 -9.02 -85.60
N ALA A 328 44.59 -8.44 -86.36
CA ALA A 328 44.91 -8.91 -87.70
C ALA A 328 45.58 -10.31 -87.67
N ASN A 329 45.10 -11.25 -88.47
CA ASN A 329 45.39 -12.70 -88.42
C ASN A 329 44.96 -13.33 -87.07
N GLY A 330 43.78 -12.94 -86.58
CA GLY A 330 43.21 -13.29 -85.28
C GLY A 330 42.13 -14.36 -85.36
N GLN A 331 42.29 -15.43 -84.58
CA GLN A 331 41.44 -16.61 -84.64
C GLN A 331 40.05 -16.31 -84.03
N LEU A 332 38.98 -16.50 -84.81
CA LEU A 332 37.59 -16.36 -84.35
C LEU A 332 37.05 -17.66 -83.75
N LEU A 333 37.30 -18.80 -84.39
CA LEU A 333 36.88 -20.13 -83.92
C LEU A 333 38.05 -21.11 -84.00
N GLY A 334 38.63 -21.49 -82.86
CA GLY A 334 39.68 -22.52 -82.78
C GLY A 334 39.17 -23.83 -82.21
N LEU A 335 39.48 -24.95 -82.88
CA LEU A 335 39.34 -26.31 -82.36
C LEU A 335 40.73 -26.90 -82.11
N ALA A 336 41.04 -27.24 -80.86
CA ALA A 336 42.37 -27.68 -80.45
C ALA A 336 42.32 -28.85 -79.45
N ILE A 337 43.42 -29.61 -79.34
CA ILE A 337 43.59 -30.68 -78.35
C ILE A 337 44.99 -30.54 -77.73
N ASN A 338 45.07 -30.49 -76.40
CA ASN A 338 46.33 -30.39 -75.64
C ASN A 338 47.25 -29.26 -76.12
N GLY A 339 46.69 -28.07 -76.39
CA GLY A 339 47.42 -26.91 -76.90
C GLY A 339 47.77 -26.93 -78.39
N TYR A 340 47.37 -27.96 -79.15
CA TYR A 340 47.61 -28.05 -80.60
C TYR A 340 46.31 -27.90 -81.40
N GLU A 341 46.27 -26.89 -82.27
CA GLU A 341 45.17 -26.63 -83.22
C GLU A 341 44.88 -27.84 -84.12
N LYS A 342 43.64 -27.97 -84.59
CA LYS A 342 43.13 -29.05 -85.46
C LYS A 342 42.29 -28.50 -86.61
N ALA A 343 41.49 -27.49 -86.32
CA ALA A 343 40.78 -26.67 -87.29
C ALA A 343 40.63 -25.25 -86.74
N VAL A 344 40.59 -24.24 -87.61
CA VAL A 344 40.37 -22.85 -87.21
C VAL A 344 39.68 -22.05 -88.32
N VAL A 345 39.01 -20.97 -87.91
CA VAL A 345 38.55 -19.85 -88.75
C VAL A 345 39.08 -18.56 -88.15
N ASP A 346 39.69 -17.70 -88.96
CA ASP A 346 40.20 -16.37 -88.56
C ASP A 346 39.25 -15.22 -88.95
N GLU A 347 39.71 -13.98 -88.87
CA GLU A 347 38.88 -12.78 -89.05
C GLU A 347 38.73 -12.31 -90.49
N ASP A 348 39.70 -12.63 -91.36
CA ASP A 348 39.53 -12.52 -92.82
C ASP A 348 38.57 -13.61 -93.35
N GLY A 349 38.42 -14.70 -92.59
CA GLY A 349 37.48 -15.78 -92.85
C GLY A 349 38.12 -16.99 -93.54
N ASP A 350 39.45 -17.08 -93.53
CA ASP A 350 40.19 -18.21 -94.08
C ASP A 350 39.96 -19.44 -93.18
N ILE A 351 39.62 -20.59 -93.80
CA ILE A 351 39.28 -21.82 -93.08
C ILE A 351 40.40 -22.85 -93.22
N ILE A 352 40.88 -23.35 -92.09
CA ILE A 352 41.93 -24.38 -92.06
C ILE A 352 41.44 -25.64 -91.35
N LEU A 353 41.61 -26.79 -92.01
CA LEU A 353 41.14 -28.10 -91.56
C LEU A 353 42.26 -29.13 -91.61
N GLY A 354 42.32 -30.01 -90.61
CA GLY A 354 43.25 -31.15 -90.58
C GLY A 354 44.69 -30.79 -90.22
N TYR A 355 44.92 -29.64 -89.59
CA TYR A 355 46.28 -29.22 -89.23
C TYR A 355 46.84 -30.02 -88.05
N SER A 356 48.12 -30.41 -88.15
CA SER A 356 48.83 -31.13 -87.08
C SER A 356 50.33 -30.86 -87.15
N GLY A 357 50.84 -29.92 -86.36
CA GLY A 357 52.29 -29.73 -86.24
C GLY A 357 52.77 -28.55 -85.40
N VAL A 358 52.08 -27.41 -85.40
CA VAL A 358 52.48 -26.21 -84.64
C VAL A 358 51.34 -25.64 -83.77
N ALA A 359 51.62 -24.53 -83.08
CA ALA A 359 50.73 -23.89 -82.10
C ALA A 359 49.85 -22.75 -82.68
N SER A 360 50.07 -22.33 -83.92
CA SER A 360 49.33 -21.25 -84.58
C SER A 360 49.39 -21.38 -86.11
N VAL A 361 48.32 -20.99 -86.81
CA VAL A 361 48.25 -20.96 -88.28
C VAL A 361 49.31 -20.07 -88.94
N PRO A 362 49.87 -20.46 -90.12
CA PRO A 362 50.68 -19.58 -90.97
C PRO A 362 49.85 -18.50 -91.67
N VAL A 363 50.37 -17.27 -91.72
CA VAL A 363 49.74 -16.08 -92.34
C VAL A 363 49.72 -16.10 -93.88
N THR A 364 49.06 -17.10 -94.48
CA THR A 364 48.97 -17.29 -95.93
C THR A 364 47.56 -17.03 -96.45
N ALA A 365 47.38 -16.00 -97.28
CA ALA A 365 46.10 -15.61 -97.86
C ALA A 365 45.53 -16.65 -98.86
N TYR A 366 44.90 -17.70 -98.33
CA TYR A 366 44.33 -18.83 -99.06
C TYR A 366 43.07 -19.32 -98.32
N PRO A 367 41.86 -18.94 -98.78
CA PRO A 367 40.61 -19.01 -97.98
C PRO A 367 40.10 -20.41 -97.60
N LEU A 368 40.75 -21.46 -98.11
CA LEU A 368 40.54 -22.82 -97.64
C LEU A 368 41.85 -23.61 -97.78
N THR A 369 42.48 -23.96 -96.66
CA THR A 369 43.67 -24.83 -96.66
C THR A 369 43.40 -26.11 -95.88
N ILE A 370 43.24 -27.22 -96.62
CA ILE A 370 43.04 -28.56 -96.06
C ILE A 370 44.38 -29.29 -96.01
N TYR A 371 44.87 -29.56 -94.80
CA TYR A 371 46.05 -30.38 -94.58
C TYR A 371 45.67 -31.86 -94.43
N GLY A 372 46.53 -32.75 -94.91
CA GLY A 372 46.38 -34.21 -94.73
C GLY A 372 45.43 -34.93 -95.71
N HIS A 373 44.74 -34.23 -96.62
CA HIS A 373 44.03 -34.93 -97.70
C HIS A 373 45.02 -35.59 -98.69
N TRP A 374 44.68 -36.79 -99.16
CA TRP A 374 45.38 -37.43 -100.27
C TRP A 374 44.74 -37.03 -101.60
N ASP A 375 45.59 -36.43 -102.45
CA ASP A 375 45.40 -36.04 -103.84
C ASP A 375 44.46 -34.86 -104.19
N ILE A 376 45.02 -33.89 -104.93
CA ILE A 376 44.27 -32.88 -105.71
C ILE A 376 44.86 -32.69 -107.13
N ARG A 377 45.74 -33.58 -107.62
CA ARG A 377 46.39 -33.37 -108.93
C ARG A 377 45.48 -33.57 -110.15
N GLU A 378 44.25 -34.06 -109.95
CA GLU A 378 43.40 -34.65 -111.00
C GLU A 378 42.00 -33.99 -111.17
N TRP A 379 41.84 -32.67 -110.94
CA TRP A 379 40.55 -31.99 -111.27
C TRP A 379 40.61 -30.67 -112.05
N LEU A 380 41.73 -30.35 -112.72
CA LEU A 380 41.77 -29.28 -113.72
C LEU A 380 42.51 -29.66 -115.03
N ARG A 381 42.51 -30.96 -115.40
CA ARG A 381 43.15 -31.46 -116.65
C ARG A 381 42.39 -32.57 -117.39
N TYR A 382 41.13 -32.31 -117.76
CA TYR A 382 40.53 -32.96 -118.93
C TYR A 382 40.57 -31.96 -120.10
N ARG A 383 41.64 -31.97 -120.91
CA ARG A 383 41.68 -32.59 -122.26
C ARG A 383 40.42 -32.24 -123.08
N SER A 384 40.54 -31.48 -124.17
CA SER A 384 41.13 -32.03 -125.40
C SER A 384 41.83 -31.02 -126.34
N ARG A 385 43.14 -31.22 -126.54
CA ARG A 385 43.95 -30.98 -127.77
C ARG A 385 45.14 -31.95 -127.71
N PRO A 386 45.84 -32.28 -128.83
CA PRO A 386 45.79 -31.68 -130.16
C PRO A 386 45.57 -32.71 -131.31
N THR A 387 45.95 -32.33 -132.53
CA THR A 387 45.88 -33.04 -133.83
C THR A 387 44.48 -33.12 -134.47
N LEU A 388 44.33 -32.87 -135.77
CA LEU A 388 45.33 -32.32 -136.72
C LEU A 388 45.59 -30.82 -136.47
#